data_AF-L2GM32-F1
#
_entry.id   AF-L2GM32-F1
#
_cell.length_a   1.000
_cell.length_b   1.000
_cell.length_c   1.000
_cell.angle_alpha   90.00
_cell.angle_beta   90.00
_cell.angle_gamma   90.00
#
_symmetry.space_group_name_H-M   'P 1'
#
loop_
_entity.id
_entity.type
_entity.pdbx_description
1 polymer ?
#
loop_
_entity_poly.entity_id
_entity_poly.type
_entity_poly.pdbx_seq_one_letter_code
_entity_poly.pdbx_strand_id
1 'polypeptide(L)'
;MNETEGTKKLPRNRSLRKIKRALRNPDPSLVFFYLKDVHISSRVELNDELMNKLLKFMKSFLQNDIFIKNDFESFMSKFLKKVTSQSPELHIRCISMLKSAVSADPSDKSNDLEFYRTMFGYSKIYTIFKDQIKSLFTEGAEPEFLLCLMKLLDNHKLIYKNLLPVIEKLGMFLDQHIVDRTVIECCTALHCAGRTCPELFNNVFVASLLTYLIDLLVDPQNFIFIGFSESKIIINTVETLTDILSSNMEQTDADLRKLSMGLFRLLAENIREYKRSTVYEEIMVVLSATACLESIFKLFLKAGNRNIEFLDADLLNFTVFERSVKSKESYSSPPDHETNKTGTVDQRLHLEFERPFKHHYNAQCQILRDDFIVSKYKFLDLFWSLTNTFERVEFLNDLCKIEASYKLFSVLNNLKSNIEWSDLIVFACNAPKKENYIPFIFDSRYTKRKEHHIFLSIFLTNLINTAKESTDVSMKSHTKSDDSRRELIYFTGGMPFVPDSCL
;
A
#
# COMPACT_ATOMS: atom_id res chain seq x y z
N MET A 1 -4.85 35.22 74.23
CA MET A 1 -5.50 35.32 72.91
C MET A 1 -4.55 34.70 71.91
N ASN A 2 -4.77 33.43 71.57
CA ASN A 2 -3.99 32.71 70.56
C ASN A 2 -4.85 32.65 69.30
N GLU A 3 -4.47 33.41 68.28
CA GLU A 3 -5.04 33.26 66.94
C GLU A 3 -4.33 32.08 66.26
N THR A 4 -5.08 30.99 66.09
CA THR A 4 -4.69 29.88 65.23
C THR A 4 -5.04 30.22 63.79
N GLU A 5 -4.03 30.62 63.02
CA GLU A 5 -4.08 30.67 61.55
C GLU A 5 -4.37 29.26 60.99
N GLY A 6 -5.63 29.00 60.72
CA GLY A 6 -6.08 27.84 59.97
C GLY A 6 -5.77 28.01 58.49
N THR A 7 -4.58 27.60 58.06
CA THR A 7 -4.31 27.35 56.63
C THR A 7 -5.27 26.28 56.12
N LYS A 8 -6.37 26.70 55.48
CA LYS A 8 -7.24 25.83 54.69
C LYS A 8 -6.40 25.22 53.56
N LYS A 9 -5.89 24.00 53.79
CA LYS A 9 -5.29 23.17 52.73
C LYS A 9 -6.31 23.07 51.60
N LEU A 10 -5.98 23.62 50.42
CA LEU A 10 -6.76 23.41 49.21
C LEU A 10 -7.06 21.91 49.06
N PRO A 11 -8.31 21.52 48.73
CA PRO A 11 -8.65 20.12 48.56
C PRO A 11 -7.75 19.52 47.49
N ARG A 12 -6.83 18.65 47.92
CA ARG A 12 -5.94 17.89 47.03
C ARG A 12 -6.80 17.20 45.97
N ASN A 13 -6.61 17.59 44.72
CA ASN A 13 -7.45 17.25 43.58
C ASN A 13 -7.52 15.71 43.40
N ARG A 14 -8.56 15.07 43.95
CA ARG A 14 -8.73 13.61 44.01
C ARG A 14 -8.73 12.99 42.60
N SER A 15 -9.26 13.72 41.62
CA SER A 15 -9.31 13.30 40.22
C SER A 15 -7.92 13.24 39.60
N LEU A 16 -7.05 14.23 39.85
CA LEU A 16 -5.66 14.23 39.35
C LEU A 16 -4.87 13.01 39.84
N ARG A 17 -5.03 12.61 41.11
CA ARG A 17 -4.39 11.42 41.67
C ARG A 17 -4.87 10.13 41.00
N LYS A 18 -6.17 10.04 40.71
CA LYS A 18 -6.75 8.88 40.00
C LYS A 18 -6.25 8.81 38.56
N ILE A 19 -6.23 9.94 37.83
CA ILE A 19 -5.69 10.03 36.46
C ILE A 19 -4.22 9.58 36.45
N LYS A 20 -3.40 10.11 37.37
CA LYS A 20 -1.99 9.72 37.49
C LYS A 20 -1.82 8.23 37.80
N ARG A 21 -2.72 7.63 38.57
CA ARG A 21 -2.69 6.18 38.86
C ARG A 21 -3.11 5.35 37.64
N ALA A 22 -4.14 5.79 36.92
CA ALA A 22 -4.61 5.15 35.70
C ALA A 22 -3.50 5.13 34.63
N LEU A 23 -2.92 6.28 34.31
CA LEU A 23 -1.87 6.44 33.28
C LEU A 23 -0.51 5.81 33.62
N ARG A 24 -0.38 5.16 34.78
CA ARG A 24 0.80 4.34 35.14
C ARG A 24 0.66 2.88 34.75
N ASN A 25 -0.56 2.44 34.41
CA ASN A 25 -0.79 1.07 34.02
C ASN A 25 -0.26 0.85 32.59
N PRO A 26 0.51 -0.23 32.35
CA PRO A 26 1.03 -0.54 31.01
C PRO A 26 -0.06 -1.01 30.04
N ASP A 27 -1.19 -1.55 30.52
CA ASP A 27 -2.28 -2.05 29.67
C ASP A 27 -3.25 -0.91 29.29
N PRO A 28 -3.35 -0.54 28.01
CA PRO A 28 -4.25 0.51 27.54
C PRO A 28 -5.73 0.23 27.87
N SER A 29 -6.15 -1.03 27.87
CA SER A 29 -7.54 -1.40 28.17
C SER A 29 -7.90 -1.07 29.61
N LEU A 30 -6.98 -1.37 30.54
CA LEU A 30 -7.12 -1.01 31.96
C LEU A 30 -7.03 0.50 32.17
N VAL A 31 -6.15 1.20 31.45
CA VAL A 31 -6.08 2.67 31.50
C VAL A 31 -7.43 3.26 31.10
N PHE A 32 -8.01 2.82 29.98
CA PHE A 32 -9.31 3.30 29.52
C PHE A 32 -10.43 3.06 30.54
N PHE A 33 -10.49 1.85 31.11
CA PHE A 33 -11.43 1.51 32.17
C PHE A 33 -11.28 2.41 33.40
N TYR A 34 -10.05 2.59 33.91
CA TYR A 34 -9.80 3.43 35.07
C TYR A 34 -10.06 4.92 34.82
N LEU A 35 -9.83 5.41 33.61
CA LEU A 35 -10.13 6.79 33.24
C LEU A 35 -11.65 7.04 33.25
N LYS A 36 -12.46 6.08 32.82
CA LYS A 36 -13.93 6.16 32.90
C LYS A 36 -14.45 6.30 34.34
N ASP A 37 -13.79 5.63 35.28
CA ASP A 37 -14.14 5.71 36.71
C ASP A 37 -13.70 7.03 37.38
N VAL A 38 -12.99 7.91 36.66
CA VAL A 38 -12.61 9.22 37.18
C VAL A 38 -13.75 10.21 36.98
N HIS A 39 -14.49 10.48 38.06
CA HIS A 39 -15.42 11.60 38.10
C HIS A 39 -14.64 12.93 38.14
N ILE A 40 -14.71 13.71 37.05
CA ILE A 40 -14.16 15.06 36.95
C ILE A 40 -15.32 16.06 37.01
N SER A 41 -15.46 16.71 38.17
CA SER A 41 -16.51 17.72 38.44
C SER A 41 -16.11 19.14 38.04
N SER A 42 -14.81 19.45 38.01
CA SER A 42 -14.25 20.73 37.56
C SER A 42 -13.01 20.50 36.69
N ARG A 43 -12.56 21.51 35.93
CA ARG A 43 -11.40 21.36 35.04
C ARG A 43 -10.15 20.93 35.82
N VAL A 44 -9.43 19.95 35.31
CA VAL A 44 -8.18 19.45 35.89
C VAL A 44 -7.02 19.82 34.99
N GLU A 45 -6.03 20.51 35.55
CA GLU A 45 -4.78 20.80 34.86
C GLU A 45 -3.83 19.59 34.97
N LEU A 46 -3.36 19.10 33.82
CA LEU A 46 -2.34 18.07 33.71
C LEU A 46 -1.01 18.71 33.31
N ASN A 47 0.06 18.29 33.98
CA ASN A 47 1.41 18.64 33.56
C ASN A 47 1.82 17.88 32.28
N ASP A 48 2.90 18.33 31.65
CA ASP A 48 3.37 17.77 30.38
C ASP A 48 3.73 16.28 30.46
N GLU A 49 4.24 15.82 31.61
CA GLU A 49 4.52 14.39 31.84
C GLU A 49 3.24 13.54 31.73
N LEU A 50 2.14 13.98 32.35
CA LEU A 50 0.86 13.28 32.31
C LEU A 50 0.18 13.41 30.95
N MET A 51 0.30 14.55 30.29
CA MET A 51 -0.22 14.74 28.93
C MET A 51 0.50 13.84 27.92
N ASN A 52 1.83 13.71 28.01
CA ASN A 52 2.59 12.78 27.19
C ASN A 52 2.20 11.33 27.45
N LYS A 53 1.96 10.95 28.72
CA LYS A 53 1.44 9.61 29.05
C LYS A 53 0.04 9.38 28.47
N LEU A 54 -0.82 10.39 28.50
CA LEU A 54 -2.14 10.33 27.89
C LEU A 54 -2.03 10.15 26.37
N LEU A 55 -1.18 10.93 25.70
CA LEU A 55 -0.93 10.81 24.27
C LEU A 55 -0.41 9.41 23.89
N LYS A 56 0.58 8.90 24.63
CA LYS A 56 1.10 7.53 24.45
C LYS A 56 0.02 6.47 24.63
N PHE A 57 -0.82 6.61 25.66
CA PHE A 57 -1.97 5.75 25.88
C PHE A 57 -2.93 5.79 24.68
N MET A 58 -3.31 6.98 24.21
CA MET A 58 -4.23 7.12 23.08
C MET A 58 -3.66 6.47 21.81
N LYS A 59 -2.37 6.70 21.51
CA LYS A 59 -1.69 6.05 20.38
C LYS A 59 -1.71 4.53 20.49
N SER A 60 -1.30 4.00 21.64
CA SER A 60 -1.29 2.55 21.88
C SER A 60 -2.69 1.94 21.82
N PHE A 61 -3.70 2.62 22.37
CA PHE A 61 -5.08 2.15 22.35
C PHE A 61 -5.66 2.12 20.93
N LEU A 62 -5.34 3.10 20.09
CA LEU A 62 -5.79 3.16 18.70
C LEU A 62 -5.03 2.20 17.76
N GLN A 63 -3.78 1.85 18.11
CA GLN A 63 -2.97 0.88 17.36
C GLN A 63 -3.33 -0.58 17.66
N ASN A 64 -3.83 -0.85 18.87
CA ASN A 64 -4.30 -2.18 19.21
C ASN A 64 -5.61 -2.45 18.45
N ASP A 65 -5.68 -3.58 17.73
CA ASP A 65 -6.92 -4.06 17.12
C ASP A 65 -7.92 -4.43 18.22
N ILE A 66 -8.72 -3.46 18.64
CA ILE A 66 -9.73 -3.69 19.66
C ILE A 66 -10.95 -4.32 18.98
N PHE A 67 -11.10 -5.63 19.15
CA PHE A 67 -12.23 -6.43 18.67
C PHE A 67 -13.59 -5.98 19.21
N ILE A 68 -13.61 -5.16 20.26
CA ILE A 68 -14.82 -4.70 20.94
C ILE A 68 -15.12 -3.26 20.53
N LYS A 69 -16.26 -3.05 19.88
CA LYS A 69 -16.80 -1.71 19.61
C LYS A 69 -16.94 -0.96 20.94
N ASN A 70 -16.16 0.10 21.11
CA ASN A 70 -16.14 0.90 22.32
C ASN A 70 -16.53 2.36 22.02
N ASP A 71 -16.85 3.11 23.07
CA ASP A 71 -17.18 4.53 23.06
C ASP A 71 -15.93 5.43 23.27
N PHE A 72 -14.74 4.93 22.93
CA PHE A 72 -13.47 5.60 23.23
C PHE A 72 -13.44 7.04 22.73
N GLU A 73 -13.81 7.29 21.47
CA GLU A 73 -13.77 8.65 20.91
C GLU A 73 -14.70 9.61 21.65
N SER A 74 -15.95 9.18 21.90
CA SER A 74 -16.94 10.00 22.62
C SER A 74 -16.49 10.27 24.06
N PHE A 75 -15.94 9.26 24.74
CA PHE A 75 -15.39 9.40 26.08
C PHE A 75 -14.18 10.34 26.09
N MET A 76 -13.21 10.12 25.21
CA MET A 76 -11.97 10.89 25.17
C MET A 76 -12.20 12.35 24.77
N SER A 77 -13.13 12.63 23.85
CA SER A 77 -13.54 14.01 23.57
C SER A 77 -14.08 14.68 24.85
N LYS A 78 -15.02 14.04 25.55
CA LYS A 78 -15.58 14.59 26.82
C LYS A 78 -14.51 14.73 27.91
N PHE A 79 -13.57 13.79 27.99
CA PHE A 79 -12.47 13.81 28.94
C PHE A 79 -11.52 14.97 28.67
N LEU A 80 -11.09 15.15 27.41
CA LEU A 80 -10.18 16.21 26.99
C LEU A 80 -10.77 17.61 27.16
N LYS A 81 -12.10 17.78 27.10
CA LYS A 81 -12.77 19.05 27.43
C LYS A 81 -12.73 19.40 28.93
N LYS A 82 -12.58 18.39 29.80
CA LYS A 82 -12.49 18.55 31.26
C LYS A 82 -11.05 18.61 31.76
N VAL A 83 -10.09 18.27 30.91
CA VAL A 83 -8.67 18.38 31.18
C VAL A 83 -8.15 19.66 30.55
N THR A 84 -7.09 20.23 31.09
CA THR A 84 -6.34 21.36 30.52
C THR A 84 -4.85 21.05 30.63
N SER A 85 -4.02 21.65 29.78
CA SER A 85 -2.57 21.49 29.83
C SER A 85 -1.88 22.85 29.85
N GLN A 86 -0.71 22.90 30.49
CA GLN A 86 0.22 24.03 30.40
C GLN A 86 0.79 24.17 28.99
N SER A 87 0.93 23.05 28.27
CA SER A 87 1.34 23.00 26.86
C SER A 87 0.12 22.77 25.96
N PRO A 88 -0.40 23.82 25.29
CA PRO A 88 -1.49 23.66 24.33
C PRO A 88 -1.14 22.69 23.20
N GLU A 89 0.14 22.61 22.82
CA GLU A 89 0.61 21.71 21.77
C GLU A 89 0.32 20.24 22.11
N LEU A 90 0.71 19.78 23.30
CA LEU A 90 0.46 18.41 23.74
C LEU A 90 -1.05 18.10 23.82
N HIS A 91 -1.86 19.08 24.21
CA HIS A 91 -3.30 18.93 24.23
C HIS A 91 -3.88 18.80 22.82
N ILE A 92 -3.45 19.65 21.89
CA ILE A 92 -3.89 19.57 20.49
C ILE A 92 -3.44 18.23 19.87
N ARG A 93 -2.24 17.72 20.19
CA ARG A 93 -1.80 16.38 19.77
C ARG A 93 -2.70 15.25 20.30
N CYS A 94 -3.22 15.37 21.53
CA CYS A 94 -4.23 14.40 22.01
C CYS A 94 -5.55 14.53 21.24
N ILE A 95 -5.98 15.76 20.94
CA ILE A 95 -7.22 16.03 20.20
C ILE A 95 -7.11 15.48 18.77
N SER A 96 -5.96 15.63 18.12
CA SER A 96 -5.72 15.15 16.76
C SER A 96 -5.75 13.62 16.63
N MET A 97 -5.69 12.86 17.73
CA MET A 97 -5.88 11.42 17.69
C MET A 97 -7.35 11.00 17.57
N LEU A 98 -8.29 11.93 17.79
CA LEU A 98 -9.73 11.65 17.73
C LEU A 98 -10.25 11.84 16.30
N LYS A 99 -10.91 10.82 15.72
CA LYS A 99 -11.49 10.94 14.37
C LYS A 99 -12.49 12.09 14.29
N SER A 100 -13.26 12.36 15.34
CA SER A 100 -14.20 13.49 15.36
C SER A 100 -13.55 14.87 15.20
N ALA A 101 -12.26 15.02 15.54
CA ALA A 101 -11.51 16.26 15.31
C ALA A 101 -10.87 16.30 13.91
N VAL A 102 -10.59 15.13 13.33
CA VAL A 102 -9.84 14.95 12.07
C VAL A 102 -10.77 14.67 10.88
N SER A 103 -12.02 14.27 11.09
CA SER A 103 -12.98 13.89 10.04
C SER A 103 -13.22 15.03 9.05
N ALA A 104 -13.03 14.74 7.77
CA ALA A 104 -13.10 15.72 6.69
C ALA A 104 -14.53 16.14 6.31
N ASP A 105 -15.54 15.71 7.06
CA ASP A 105 -16.94 16.02 6.72
C ASP A 105 -17.25 17.49 7.07
N PRO A 106 -17.44 18.38 6.07
CA PRO A 106 -17.72 19.79 6.30
C PRO A 106 -19.08 20.03 6.97
N SER A 107 -19.95 19.02 6.95
CA SER A 107 -21.26 19.06 7.60
C SER A 107 -21.19 18.88 9.11
N ASP A 108 -20.10 18.30 9.63
CA ASP A 108 -19.88 18.10 11.06
C ASP A 108 -19.25 19.36 11.65
N LYS A 109 -20.07 20.42 11.79
CA LYS A 109 -19.75 21.57 12.64
C LYS A 109 -19.69 21.10 14.08
N SER A 110 -18.62 20.40 14.43
CA SER A 110 -18.49 19.83 15.76
C SER A 110 -18.38 20.99 16.75
N ASN A 111 -19.31 21.03 17.71
CA ASN A 111 -19.24 21.90 18.89
C ASN A 111 -17.91 21.73 19.68
N ASP A 112 -17.11 20.74 19.31
CA ASP A 112 -15.81 20.42 19.87
C ASP A 112 -14.71 21.38 19.36
N LEU A 113 -14.63 21.65 18.05
CA LEU A 113 -13.60 22.53 17.50
C LEU A 113 -13.74 23.96 18.02
N GLU A 114 -14.98 24.49 18.06
CA GLU A 114 -15.24 25.84 18.56
C GLU A 114 -14.91 25.98 20.06
N PHE A 115 -15.18 24.92 20.83
CA PHE A 115 -14.75 24.83 22.23
C PHE A 115 -13.23 24.93 22.35
N TYR A 116 -12.47 24.18 21.55
CA TYR A 116 -11.01 24.17 21.60
C TYR A 116 -10.40 25.49 21.10
N ARG A 117 -10.98 26.11 20.06
CA ARG A 117 -10.60 27.46 19.60
C ARG A 117 -10.73 28.48 20.72
N THR A 118 -11.86 28.48 21.42
CA THR A 118 -12.11 29.36 22.56
C THR A 118 -11.14 29.05 23.72
N MET A 119 -10.85 27.78 23.96
CA MET A 119 -10.00 27.33 25.07
C MET A 119 -8.53 27.73 24.88
N PHE A 120 -7.96 27.53 23.70
CA PHE A 120 -6.53 27.81 23.47
C PHE A 120 -6.28 29.25 23.02
N GLY A 121 -7.27 29.86 22.34
CA GLY A 121 -7.15 31.17 21.73
C GLY A 121 -6.37 31.13 20.41
N TYR A 122 -6.82 31.96 19.47
CA TYR A 122 -6.31 32.01 18.10
C TYR A 122 -4.78 32.19 18.01
N SER A 123 -4.24 33.11 18.81
CA SER A 123 -2.81 33.46 18.78
C SER A 123 -1.89 32.27 19.09
N LYS A 124 -2.28 31.42 20.06
CA LYS A 124 -1.51 30.24 20.43
C LYS A 124 -1.57 29.16 19.35
N ILE A 125 -2.77 28.91 18.82
CA ILE A 125 -2.97 27.96 17.71
C ILE A 125 -2.14 28.37 16.50
N TYR A 126 -2.18 29.65 16.12
CA TYR A 126 -1.40 30.18 15.01
C TYR A 126 0.11 30.05 15.21
N THR A 127 0.60 30.32 16.43
CA THR A 127 2.02 30.18 16.75
C THR A 127 2.48 28.73 16.60
N ILE A 128 1.73 27.77 17.16
CA ILE A 128 2.02 26.34 17.03
C ILE A 128 1.99 25.91 15.57
N PHE A 129 0.98 26.31 14.80
CA PHE A 129 0.89 26.03 13.37
C PHE A 129 2.10 26.57 12.60
N LYS A 130 2.48 27.83 12.83
CA LYS A 130 3.62 28.46 12.17
C LYS A 130 4.93 27.74 12.49
N ASP A 131 5.12 27.34 13.75
CA ASP A 131 6.33 26.64 14.16
C ASP A 131 6.39 25.24 13.56
N GLN A 132 5.27 24.53 13.49
CA GLN A 132 5.18 23.22 12.81
C GLN A 132 5.47 23.30 11.31
N ILE A 133 4.99 24.34 10.62
CA ILE A 133 5.32 24.53 9.19
C ILE A 133 6.82 24.83 9.00
N LYS A 134 7.45 25.58 9.93
CA LYS A 134 8.89 25.85 9.86
C LYS A 134 9.74 24.62 10.14
N SER A 135 9.35 23.77 11.09
CA SER A 135 10.06 22.54 11.43
C SER A 135 9.73 21.37 10.50
N LEU A 136 8.77 21.54 9.58
CA LEU A 136 8.30 20.51 8.67
C LEU A 136 9.45 19.76 7.97
N PHE A 137 10.43 20.48 7.43
CA PHE A 137 11.55 19.88 6.69
C PHE A 137 12.70 19.37 7.57
N THR A 138 12.69 19.65 8.89
CA THR A 138 13.75 19.23 9.82
C THR A 138 13.31 18.11 10.74
N GLU A 139 12.05 18.12 11.18
CA GLU A 139 11.50 17.18 12.17
C GLU A 139 10.36 16.32 11.61
N GLY A 140 9.87 16.64 10.40
CA GLY A 140 8.63 16.06 9.86
C GLY A 140 7.38 16.58 10.58
N ALA A 141 6.21 16.17 10.11
CA ALA A 141 4.94 16.47 10.78
C ALA A 141 4.04 15.24 10.81
N GLU A 142 3.35 15.05 11.93
CA GLU A 142 2.26 14.06 12.02
C GLU A 142 1.05 14.63 11.24
N PRO A 143 0.56 13.94 10.17
CA PRO A 143 -0.51 14.47 9.31
C PRO A 143 -1.78 14.82 10.09
N GLU A 144 -2.16 14.00 11.06
CA GLU A 144 -3.35 14.21 11.89
C GLU A 144 -3.22 15.49 12.73
N PHE A 145 -2.02 15.74 13.26
CA PHE A 145 -1.75 16.94 14.07
C PHE A 145 -1.79 18.20 13.22
N LEU A 146 -1.15 18.19 12.05
CA LEU A 146 -1.16 19.33 11.13
C LEU A 146 -2.58 19.62 10.61
N LEU A 147 -3.35 18.57 10.27
CA LEU A 147 -4.75 18.71 9.87
C LEU A 147 -5.60 19.35 10.99
N CYS A 148 -5.42 18.89 12.23
CA CYS A 148 -6.12 19.43 13.38
C CYS A 148 -5.80 20.91 13.60
N LEU A 149 -4.51 21.31 13.48
CA LEU A 149 -4.10 22.71 13.58
C LEU A 149 -4.74 23.58 12.50
N MET A 150 -4.77 23.13 11.25
CA MET A 150 -5.41 23.86 10.15
C MET A 150 -6.91 24.07 10.40
N LYS A 151 -7.62 23.02 10.89
CA LYS A 151 -9.04 23.12 11.26
C LYS A 151 -9.29 24.03 12.46
N LEU A 152 -8.43 23.96 13.48
CA LEU A 152 -8.53 24.85 14.64
C LEU A 152 -8.28 26.32 14.23
N LEU A 153 -7.39 26.56 13.27
CA LEU A 153 -7.09 27.91 12.80
C LEU A 153 -8.24 28.52 11.97
N ASP A 154 -8.93 27.72 11.16
CA ASP A 154 -10.13 28.15 10.38
C ASP A 154 -9.92 29.46 9.61
N ASN A 155 -8.74 29.64 9.02
CA ASN A 155 -8.37 30.84 8.29
C ASN A 155 -7.50 30.49 7.09
N HIS A 156 -8.14 30.28 5.94
CA HIS A 156 -7.50 29.76 4.75
C HIS A 156 -6.42 30.71 4.20
N LYS A 157 -6.60 32.03 4.34
CA LYS A 157 -5.60 33.04 3.93
C LYS A 157 -4.30 32.91 4.74
N LEU A 158 -4.41 32.71 6.06
CA LEU A 158 -3.24 32.53 6.91
C LEU A 158 -2.60 31.16 6.70
N ILE A 159 -3.39 30.11 6.48
CA ILE A 159 -2.88 28.78 6.11
C ILE A 159 -2.05 28.90 4.83
N TYR A 160 -2.63 29.46 3.76
CA TYR A 160 -1.97 29.67 2.47
C TYR A 160 -0.65 30.44 2.61
N LYS A 161 -0.66 31.57 3.34
CA LYS A 161 0.54 32.40 3.51
C LYS A 161 1.72 31.63 4.13
N ASN A 162 1.46 30.72 5.07
CA ASN A 162 2.53 29.94 5.68
C ASN A 162 2.90 28.71 4.83
N LEU A 163 1.98 28.19 4.02
CA LEU A 163 2.25 27.09 3.09
C LEU A 163 2.97 27.54 1.81
N LEU A 164 3.02 28.83 1.50
CA LEU A 164 3.65 29.34 0.29
C LEU A 164 5.07 28.79 0.05
N PRO A 165 5.99 28.75 1.04
CA PRO A 165 7.32 28.15 0.84
C PRO A 165 7.27 26.66 0.48
N VAL A 166 6.28 25.92 0.98
CA VAL A 166 6.07 24.50 0.64
C VAL A 166 5.58 24.36 -0.80
N ILE A 167 4.64 25.22 -1.21
CA ILE A 167 4.10 25.24 -2.58
C ILE A 167 5.19 25.64 -3.59
N GLU A 168 5.99 26.66 -3.27
CA GLU A 168 7.12 27.10 -4.10
C GLU A 168 8.16 25.99 -4.27
N LYS A 169 8.53 25.31 -3.18
CA LYS A 169 9.47 24.18 -3.23
C LYS A 169 8.93 23.00 -4.05
N LEU A 170 7.63 22.71 -3.93
CA LEU A 170 6.99 21.71 -4.77
C LEU A 170 6.96 22.12 -6.25
N GLY A 171 6.72 23.39 -6.54
CA GLY A 171 6.83 23.94 -7.89
C GLY A 171 8.20 23.68 -8.51
N MET A 172 9.27 23.88 -7.73
CA MET A 172 10.63 23.54 -8.18
C MET A 172 10.79 22.04 -8.46
N PHE A 173 10.21 21.16 -7.63
CA PHE A 173 10.27 19.71 -7.86
C PHE A 173 9.51 19.28 -9.11
N LEU A 174 8.37 19.90 -9.37
CA LEU A 174 7.59 19.71 -10.60
C LEU A 174 8.40 20.14 -11.83
N ASP A 175 8.99 21.33 -11.80
CA ASP A 175 9.70 21.91 -12.94
C ASP A 175 11.03 21.18 -13.24
N GLN A 176 11.69 20.64 -12.21
CA GLN A 176 13.02 20.03 -12.31
C GLN A 176 12.99 18.49 -12.25
N HIS A 177 11.81 17.88 -12.10
CA HIS A 177 11.62 16.44 -11.90
C HIS A 177 12.53 15.86 -10.79
N ILE A 178 12.67 16.57 -9.67
CA ILE A 178 13.55 16.17 -8.55
C ILE A 178 12.83 15.22 -7.61
N VAL A 179 13.45 14.06 -7.37
CA VAL A 179 13.00 13.10 -6.35
C VAL A 179 13.88 13.24 -5.11
N ASP A 180 13.34 13.89 -4.07
CA ASP A 180 13.97 14.10 -2.77
C ASP A 180 12.97 13.67 -1.68
N ARG A 181 13.46 13.14 -0.54
CA ARG A 181 12.65 12.85 0.63
C ARG A 181 11.79 14.04 1.04
N THR A 182 12.27 15.27 0.86
CA THR A 182 11.53 16.50 1.16
C THR A 182 10.21 16.67 0.39
N VAL A 183 9.97 15.87 -0.67
CA VAL A 183 8.66 15.73 -1.33
C VAL A 183 7.62 15.17 -0.37
N ILE A 184 7.98 14.25 0.52
CA ILE A 184 7.05 13.60 1.47
C ILE A 184 6.47 14.62 2.46
N GLU A 185 7.32 15.51 2.97
CA GLU A 185 6.92 16.62 3.82
C GLU A 185 5.98 17.59 3.09
N CYS A 186 6.27 17.88 1.82
CA CYS A 186 5.38 18.69 0.98
C CYS A 186 4.03 18.01 0.80
N CYS A 187 4.02 16.72 0.45
CA CYS A 187 2.81 15.89 0.32
C CYS A 187 2.01 15.87 1.64
N THR A 188 2.67 15.78 2.79
CA THR A 188 2.02 15.83 4.10
C THR A 188 1.25 17.15 4.29
N ALA A 189 1.92 18.28 4.06
CA ALA A 189 1.30 19.59 4.17
C ALA A 189 0.16 19.79 3.15
N LEU A 190 0.34 19.32 1.92
CA LEU A 190 -0.66 19.42 0.86
C LEU A 190 -1.88 18.53 1.10
N HIS A 191 -1.68 17.30 1.58
CA HIS A 191 -2.77 16.43 2.00
C HIS A 191 -3.63 17.11 3.07
N CYS A 192 -3.00 17.69 4.10
CA CYS A 192 -3.70 18.41 5.16
C CYS A 192 -4.42 19.67 4.64
N ALA A 193 -3.75 20.45 3.78
CA ALA A 193 -4.31 21.65 3.20
C ALA A 193 -5.48 21.33 2.26
N GLY A 194 -5.33 20.34 1.38
CA GLY A 194 -6.37 19.91 0.45
C GLY A 194 -7.64 19.43 1.13
N ARG A 195 -7.51 18.83 2.32
CA ARG A 195 -8.66 18.42 3.15
C ARG A 195 -9.32 19.54 3.95
N THR A 196 -8.65 20.67 4.14
CA THR A 196 -9.14 21.76 5.00
C THR A 196 -9.56 23.00 4.23
N CYS A 197 -8.83 23.31 3.17
CA CYS A 197 -8.98 24.51 2.36
C CYS A 197 -8.74 24.17 0.87
N PRO A 198 -9.57 23.27 0.29
CA PRO A 198 -9.42 22.80 -1.09
C PRO A 198 -9.47 23.94 -2.12
N GLU A 199 -10.19 25.02 -1.83
CA GLU A 199 -10.31 26.20 -2.70
C GLU A 199 -9.02 27.02 -2.85
N LEU A 200 -7.98 26.74 -2.05
CA LEU A 200 -6.65 27.34 -2.26
C LEU A 200 -5.94 26.79 -3.49
N PHE A 201 -6.38 25.64 -4.01
CA PHE A 201 -5.70 24.95 -5.09
C PHE A 201 -6.40 25.23 -6.42
N ASN A 202 -5.62 25.76 -7.38
CA ASN A 202 -6.11 25.91 -8.74
C ASN A 202 -6.04 24.56 -9.48
N ASN A 203 -6.98 24.32 -10.40
CA ASN A 203 -7.11 23.05 -11.08
C ASN A 203 -5.88 22.66 -11.93
N VAL A 204 -5.20 23.63 -12.54
CA VAL A 204 -4.02 23.40 -13.40
C VAL A 204 -2.84 22.88 -12.58
N PHE A 205 -2.59 23.51 -11.43
CA PHE A 205 -1.57 23.11 -10.46
C PHE A 205 -1.89 21.73 -9.90
N VAL A 206 -3.14 21.47 -9.52
CA VAL A 206 -3.56 20.16 -9.01
C VAL A 206 -3.36 19.07 -10.06
N ALA A 207 -3.74 19.31 -11.31
CA ALA A 207 -3.55 18.36 -12.41
C ALA A 207 -2.05 18.06 -12.63
N SER A 208 -1.22 19.10 -12.69
CA SER A 208 0.23 18.95 -12.89
C SER A 208 0.88 18.18 -11.75
N LEU A 209 0.50 18.50 -10.50
CA LEU A 209 0.98 17.81 -9.32
C LEU A 209 0.51 16.35 -9.27
N LEU A 210 -0.75 16.09 -9.64
CA LEU A 210 -1.31 14.75 -9.68
C LEU A 210 -0.53 13.86 -10.66
N THR A 211 -0.22 14.37 -11.86
CA THR A 211 0.61 13.65 -12.84
C THR A 211 2.00 13.36 -12.27
N TYR A 212 2.68 14.36 -11.72
CA TYR A 212 4.01 14.19 -11.14
C TYR A 212 4.04 13.16 -9.98
N LEU A 213 3.08 13.21 -9.07
CA LEU A 213 3.04 12.26 -7.95
C LEU A 213 2.76 10.83 -8.42
N ILE A 214 1.95 10.67 -9.48
CA ILE A 214 1.73 9.35 -10.08
C ILE A 214 3.00 8.87 -10.76
N ASP A 215 3.66 9.70 -11.58
CA ASP A 215 4.95 9.38 -12.21
C ASP A 215 5.98 8.91 -11.17
N LEU A 216 6.02 9.61 -10.03
CA LEU A 216 6.92 9.28 -8.94
C LEU A 216 6.61 7.92 -8.28
N LEU A 217 5.33 7.53 -8.20
CA LEU A 217 4.90 6.23 -7.64
C LEU A 217 5.01 5.06 -8.62
N VAL A 218 5.08 5.32 -9.93
CA VAL A 218 5.16 4.28 -10.95
C VAL A 218 6.58 3.99 -11.42
N ASP A 219 7.55 4.87 -11.13
CA ASP A 219 8.97 4.61 -11.37
C ASP A 219 9.57 3.75 -10.23
N PRO A 220 10.01 2.51 -10.51
CA PRO A 220 10.61 1.64 -9.51
C PRO A 220 11.83 2.24 -8.79
N GLN A 221 12.63 3.08 -9.47
CA GLN A 221 13.87 3.62 -8.92
C GLN A 221 13.63 4.58 -7.75
N ASN A 222 12.45 5.18 -7.67
CA ASN A 222 12.11 6.12 -6.60
C ASN A 222 11.94 5.43 -5.25
N PHE A 223 11.61 4.13 -5.23
CA PHE A 223 11.49 3.35 -4.01
C PHE A 223 12.83 2.99 -3.34
N ILE A 224 13.95 3.37 -3.96
CA ILE A 224 15.26 3.41 -3.27
C ILE A 224 15.24 4.45 -2.14
N PHE A 225 14.53 5.57 -2.36
CA PHE A 225 14.48 6.70 -1.42
C PHE A 225 13.17 6.77 -0.64
N ILE A 226 12.09 6.26 -1.24
CA ILE A 226 10.72 6.29 -0.71
C ILE A 226 10.39 4.92 -0.11
N GLY A 227 10.26 4.86 1.21
CA GLY A 227 9.80 3.69 1.93
C GLY A 227 8.28 3.50 1.87
N PHE A 228 7.82 2.34 2.34
CA PHE A 228 6.39 1.97 2.35
C PHE A 228 5.49 2.94 3.14
N SER A 229 5.96 3.45 4.27
CA SER A 229 5.19 4.44 5.05
C SER A 229 5.08 5.79 4.34
N GLU A 230 6.10 6.15 3.56
CA GLU A 230 6.21 7.43 2.86
C GLU A 230 5.37 7.39 1.57
N SER A 231 5.36 6.27 0.85
CA SER A 231 4.49 6.08 -0.31
C SER A 231 3.01 6.22 0.05
N LYS A 232 2.60 5.77 1.24
CA LYS A 232 1.24 5.98 1.75
C LYS A 232 0.86 7.45 1.87
N ILE A 233 1.81 8.33 2.24
CA ILE A 233 1.58 9.78 2.31
C ILE A 233 1.34 10.35 0.90
N ILE A 234 2.13 9.92 -0.08
CA ILE A 234 1.96 10.33 -1.48
C ILE A 234 0.62 9.83 -2.02
N ILE A 235 0.26 8.57 -1.78
CA ILE A 235 -1.04 7.98 -2.17
C ILE A 235 -2.19 8.80 -1.57
N ASN A 236 -2.18 9.05 -0.26
CA ASN A 236 -3.20 9.88 0.41
C ASN A 236 -3.29 11.30 -0.20
N THR A 237 -2.16 11.85 -0.66
CA THR A 237 -2.11 13.14 -1.35
C THR A 237 -2.75 13.04 -2.73
N VAL A 238 -2.45 12.00 -3.51
CA VAL A 238 -3.08 11.69 -4.80
C VAL A 238 -4.60 11.56 -4.65
N GLU A 239 -5.08 10.85 -3.64
CA GLU A 239 -6.53 10.76 -3.34
C GLU A 239 -7.14 12.14 -3.09
N THR A 240 -6.47 12.97 -2.27
CA THR A 240 -6.96 14.31 -1.91
C THR A 240 -7.00 15.24 -3.11
N LEU A 241 -5.98 15.22 -3.96
CA LEU A 241 -5.93 16.01 -5.19
C LEU A 241 -7.01 15.56 -6.20
N THR A 242 -7.25 14.25 -6.27
CA THR A 242 -8.33 13.66 -7.07
C THR A 242 -9.71 14.14 -6.58
N ASP A 243 -9.93 14.18 -5.28
CA ASP A 243 -11.16 14.69 -4.67
C ASP A 243 -11.38 16.18 -4.96
N ILE A 244 -10.31 16.98 -4.93
CA ILE A 244 -10.35 18.42 -5.27
C ILE A 244 -10.75 18.61 -6.73
N LEU A 245 -10.07 17.94 -7.68
CA LEU A 245 -10.42 18.03 -9.11
C LEU A 245 -11.85 17.57 -9.37
N SER A 246 -12.23 16.46 -8.73
CA SER A 246 -13.59 15.93 -8.81
C SER A 246 -14.62 16.97 -8.36
N SER A 247 -14.33 17.75 -7.32
CA SER A 247 -15.27 18.70 -6.74
C SER A 247 -15.33 20.04 -7.49
N ASN A 248 -14.21 20.47 -8.07
CA ASN A 248 -14.07 21.78 -8.70
C ASN A 248 -14.44 21.82 -10.19
N MET A 249 -14.44 20.68 -10.88
CA MET A 249 -14.71 20.62 -12.33
C MET A 249 -16.10 20.08 -12.65
N GLU A 250 -16.75 20.69 -13.64
CA GLU A 250 -18.02 20.19 -14.16
C GLU A 250 -17.82 18.88 -14.95
N GLN A 251 -18.83 18.01 -14.93
CA GLN A 251 -18.80 16.67 -15.55
C GLN A 251 -18.51 16.66 -17.06
N THR A 252 -18.48 17.82 -17.73
CA THR A 252 -18.31 17.94 -19.18
C THR A 252 -16.95 18.51 -19.60
N ASP A 253 -16.05 18.79 -18.65
CA ASP A 253 -14.73 19.31 -18.97
C ASP A 253 -13.94 18.31 -19.83
N ALA A 254 -13.60 18.72 -21.05
CA ALA A 254 -12.87 17.89 -22.00
C ALA A 254 -11.44 17.64 -21.54
N ASP A 255 -10.85 18.57 -20.80
CA ASP A 255 -9.48 18.46 -20.31
C ASP A 255 -9.41 17.52 -19.11
N LEU A 256 -10.43 17.52 -18.24
CA LEU A 256 -10.55 16.53 -17.17
C LEU A 256 -10.69 15.10 -17.71
N ARG A 257 -11.46 14.92 -18.78
CA ARG A 257 -11.61 13.62 -19.45
C ARG A 257 -10.28 13.10 -19.98
N LYS A 258 -9.53 13.95 -20.67
CA LYS A 258 -8.20 13.61 -21.20
C LYS A 258 -7.22 13.30 -20.08
N LEU A 259 -7.18 14.13 -19.03
CA LEU A 259 -6.31 13.94 -17.87
C LEU A 259 -6.60 12.60 -17.19
N SER A 260 -7.86 12.37 -16.79
CA SER A 260 -8.25 11.14 -16.08
C SER A 260 -8.00 9.88 -16.92
N MET A 261 -8.25 9.92 -18.23
CA MET A 261 -7.89 8.83 -19.15
C MET A 261 -6.37 8.62 -19.24
N GLY A 262 -5.59 9.70 -19.34
CA GLY A 262 -4.12 9.65 -19.38
C GLY A 262 -3.53 9.04 -18.12
N LEU A 263 -3.97 9.49 -16.94
CA LEU A 263 -3.54 8.96 -15.65
C LEU A 263 -3.92 7.49 -15.47
N PHE A 264 -5.13 7.11 -15.90
CA PHE A 264 -5.57 5.72 -15.85
C PHE A 264 -4.70 4.82 -16.72
N ARG A 265 -4.39 5.25 -17.95
CA ARG A 265 -3.47 4.53 -18.85
C ARG A 265 -2.07 4.43 -18.27
N LEU A 266 -1.53 5.53 -17.77
CA LEU A 266 -0.20 5.58 -17.13
C LEU A 266 -0.09 4.55 -16.00
N LEU A 267 -1.07 4.51 -15.09
CA LEU A 267 -1.11 3.53 -13.99
C LEU A 267 -1.20 2.10 -14.53
N ALA A 268 -2.10 1.84 -15.49
CA ALA A 268 -2.29 0.50 -16.04
C ALA A 268 -1.10 0.03 -16.90
N GLU A 269 -0.37 0.94 -17.53
CA GLU A 269 0.82 0.67 -18.33
C GLU A 269 2.02 0.32 -17.45
N ASN A 270 2.26 1.08 -16.39
CA ASN A 270 3.39 0.82 -15.49
C ASN A 270 3.21 -0.39 -14.57
N ILE A 271 1.97 -0.88 -14.40
CA ILE A 271 1.75 -2.21 -13.79
C ILE A 271 2.37 -3.32 -14.67
N ARG A 272 2.63 -3.04 -15.96
CA ARG A 272 3.16 -4.00 -16.91
C ARG A 272 4.67 -4.04 -16.85
N GLU A 273 5.36 -2.96 -17.19
CA GLU A 273 6.78 -2.96 -17.56
C GLU A 273 7.75 -2.99 -16.36
N TYR A 274 8.51 -4.08 -16.20
CA TYR A 274 9.63 -4.11 -15.24
C TYR A 274 10.94 -4.57 -15.86
N LYS A 275 11.84 -3.61 -16.07
CA LYS A 275 13.22 -3.86 -16.48
C LYS A 275 14.15 -3.03 -15.58
N ARG A 276 15.08 -3.72 -14.90
CA ARG A 276 16.19 -3.13 -14.09
C ARG A 276 15.81 -2.64 -12.68
N SER A 277 14.84 -3.27 -12.03
CA SER A 277 14.41 -3.01 -10.64
C SER A 277 14.59 -4.23 -9.73
N THR A 278 14.56 -4.02 -8.42
CA THR A 278 14.47 -5.11 -7.43
C THR A 278 13.02 -5.58 -7.25
N VAL A 279 12.81 -6.82 -6.79
CA VAL A 279 11.45 -7.37 -6.51
C VAL A 279 10.69 -6.49 -5.51
N TYR A 280 11.39 -5.89 -4.55
CA TYR A 280 10.79 -4.96 -3.59
C TYR A 280 10.21 -3.72 -4.28
N GLU A 281 10.99 -3.06 -5.13
CA GLU A 281 10.56 -1.88 -5.88
C GLU A 281 9.36 -2.20 -6.79
N GLU A 282 9.37 -3.36 -7.45
CA GLU A 282 8.26 -3.82 -8.30
C GLU A 282 6.97 -4.03 -7.50
N ILE A 283 7.07 -4.65 -6.32
CA ILE A 283 5.92 -4.82 -5.41
C ILE A 283 5.41 -3.44 -4.96
N MET A 284 6.30 -2.51 -4.64
CA MET A 284 5.95 -1.17 -4.21
C MET A 284 5.23 -0.38 -5.32
N VAL A 285 5.66 -0.49 -6.57
CA VAL A 285 4.97 0.09 -7.73
C VAL A 285 3.58 -0.50 -7.87
N VAL A 286 3.42 -1.83 -7.86
CA VAL A 286 2.09 -2.45 -7.99
C VAL A 286 1.16 -2.04 -6.86
N LEU A 287 1.63 -2.06 -5.61
CA LEU A 287 0.82 -1.65 -4.46
C LEU A 287 0.39 -0.17 -4.58
N SER A 288 1.33 0.70 -4.95
CA SER A 288 1.06 2.14 -5.07
C SER A 288 0.12 2.44 -6.25
N ALA A 289 0.38 1.84 -7.41
CA ALA A 289 -0.45 2.01 -8.59
C ALA A 289 -1.87 1.48 -8.38
N THR A 290 -2.01 0.32 -7.73
CA THR A 290 -3.32 -0.26 -7.41
C THR A 290 -4.09 0.60 -6.42
N ALA A 291 -3.42 1.14 -5.39
CA ALA A 291 -4.03 2.04 -4.42
C ALA A 291 -4.51 3.36 -5.07
N CYS A 292 -3.73 3.93 -5.99
CA CYS A 292 -4.13 5.11 -6.74
C CYS A 292 -5.27 4.86 -7.74
N LEU A 293 -5.36 3.63 -8.29
CA LEU A 293 -6.33 3.29 -9.32
C LEU A 293 -7.77 3.54 -8.90
N GLU A 294 -8.14 3.25 -7.64
CA GLU A 294 -9.51 3.47 -7.15
C GLU A 294 -9.92 4.95 -7.28
N SER A 295 -9.05 5.86 -6.81
CA SER A 295 -9.31 7.30 -6.84
C SER A 295 -9.32 7.84 -8.27
N ILE A 296 -8.36 7.42 -9.10
CA ILE A 296 -8.33 7.82 -10.52
C ILE A 296 -9.53 7.26 -11.29
N PHE A 297 -10.01 6.06 -10.96
CA PHE A 297 -11.21 5.49 -11.56
C PHE A 297 -12.47 6.28 -11.18
N LYS A 298 -12.60 6.72 -9.92
CA LYS A 298 -13.68 7.62 -9.51
C LYS A 298 -13.65 8.94 -10.30
N LEU A 299 -12.47 9.53 -10.46
CA LEU A 299 -12.28 10.74 -11.28
C LEU A 299 -12.67 10.50 -12.74
N PHE A 300 -12.24 9.36 -13.30
CA PHE A 300 -12.52 8.94 -14.66
C PHE A 300 -14.01 8.83 -14.93
N LEU A 301 -14.76 8.17 -14.04
CA LEU A 301 -16.22 8.06 -14.14
C LEU A 301 -16.89 9.43 -14.00
N LYS A 302 -16.45 10.24 -13.03
CA LYS A 302 -17.03 11.57 -12.78
C LYS A 302 -16.80 12.54 -13.93
N ALA A 303 -15.68 12.41 -14.63
CA ALA A 303 -15.39 13.15 -15.86
C ALA A 303 -16.31 12.76 -17.03
N GLY A 304 -17.19 11.76 -16.87
CA GLY A 304 -18.14 11.35 -17.91
C GLY A 304 -17.51 10.45 -18.97
N ASN A 305 -16.38 9.80 -18.67
CA ASN A 305 -15.84 8.76 -19.54
C ASN A 305 -16.74 7.51 -19.47
N ARG A 306 -17.68 7.38 -20.41
CA ARG A 306 -18.66 6.29 -20.49
C ARG A 306 -18.22 5.07 -21.29
N ASN A 307 -16.95 4.98 -21.69
CA ASN A 307 -16.41 3.80 -22.40
C ASN A 307 -16.34 2.53 -21.50
N ILE A 308 -17.11 2.49 -20.41
CA ILE A 308 -17.11 1.53 -19.30
C ILE A 308 -18.51 0.93 -19.09
N GLU A 309 -19.51 1.20 -19.94
CA GLU A 309 -20.87 0.62 -19.84
C GLU A 309 -20.92 -0.93 -19.80
N PHE A 310 -19.79 -1.63 -19.99
CA PHE A 310 -19.66 -3.08 -19.82
C PHE A 310 -19.09 -3.56 -18.46
N LEU A 311 -18.63 -2.68 -17.56
CA LEU A 311 -17.98 -3.05 -16.29
C LEU A 311 -18.90 -3.00 -15.06
N ASP A 312 -20.19 -2.73 -15.26
CA ASP A 312 -21.15 -2.38 -14.21
C ASP A 312 -21.53 -3.53 -13.25
N ALA A 313 -21.10 -4.77 -13.52
CA ALA A 313 -21.37 -5.93 -12.66
C ALA A 313 -20.15 -6.45 -11.89
N ASP A 314 -18.96 -6.50 -12.51
CA ASP A 314 -17.80 -7.21 -11.94
C ASP A 314 -16.87 -6.33 -11.10
N LEU A 315 -16.79 -5.02 -11.39
CA LEU A 315 -15.98 -4.08 -10.59
C LEU A 315 -16.67 -3.70 -9.27
N LEU A 316 -18.00 -3.62 -9.25
CA LEU A 316 -18.78 -3.47 -8.01
C LEU A 316 -18.51 -4.65 -7.06
N ASN A 317 -18.38 -5.87 -7.59
CA ASN A 317 -18.02 -7.05 -6.80
C ASN A 317 -16.58 -6.98 -6.24
N PHE A 318 -15.65 -6.29 -6.92
CA PHE A 318 -14.27 -6.13 -6.45
C PHE A 318 -14.15 -5.13 -5.29
N THR A 319 -14.89 -4.02 -5.33
CA THR A 319 -14.98 -3.07 -4.18
C THR A 319 -15.66 -3.70 -2.96
N VAL A 320 -16.53 -4.70 -3.17
CA VAL A 320 -17.11 -5.54 -2.11
C VAL A 320 -16.11 -6.59 -1.58
N PHE A 321 -15.12 -6.99 -2.39
CA PHE A 321 -14.10 -7.95 -1.98
C PHE A 321 -13.18 -7.37 -0.88
N GLU A 322 -12.78 -6.11 -0.95
CA GLU A 322 -12.02 -5.46 0.15
C GLU A 322 -12.81 -5.38 1.47
N ARG A 323 -14.15 -5.25 1.39
CA ARG A 323 -15.00 -5.30 2.59
C ARG A 323 -15.20 -6.71 3.14
N SER A 324 -15.08 -7.73 2.30
CA SER A 324 -15.25 -9.12 2.71
C SER A 324 -13.94 -9.78 3.18
N VAL A 325 -12.78 -9.36 2.69
CA VAL A 325 -11.46 -9.79 3.20
C VAL A 325 -11.22 -9.24 4.61
N LYS A 326 -11.67 -8.02 4.93
CA LYS A 326 -11.70 -7.50 6.32
C LYS A 326 -12.65 -8.26 7.27
N SER A 327 -13.47 -9.18 6.75
CA SER A 327 -14.41 -10.00 7.54
C SER A 327 -14.03 -11.48 7.63
N LYS A 328 -12.96 -11.92 6.95
CA LYS A 328 -12.57 -13.34 6.87
C LYS A 328 -11.05 -13.53 6.98
N GLU A 329 -10.46 -13.02 8.04
CA GLU A 329 -9.21 -13.58 8.59
C GLU A 329 -9.51 -14.13 9.98
N SER A 330 -10.20 -15.26 10.01
CA SER A 330 -10.20 -16.19 11.14
C SER A 330 -9.21 -17.31 10.81
N TYR A 331 -7.92 -17.04 10.99
CA TYR A 331 -6.92 -18.11 11.02
C TYR A 331 -6.71 -18.55 12.47
N SER A 332 -7.09 -19.79 12.74
CA SER A 332 -6.76 -20.52 13.95
C SER A 332 -5.24 -20.69 14.09
N SER A 333 -4.72 -20.27 15.23
CA SER A 333 -3.31 -20.38 15.61
C SER A 333 -2.81 -21.84 15.58
N PRO A 334 -1.53 -22.09 15.22
CA PRO A 334 -0.85 -23.32 15.61
C PRO A 334 -0.52 -23.28 17.11
N PRO A 335 -0.38 -24.45 17.78
CA PRO A 335 -0.16 -24.49 19.21
C PRO A 335 1.28 -24.09 19.59
N ASP A 336 1.37 -23.46 20.74
CA ASP A 336 2.56 -22.94 21.40
C ASP A 336 3.68 -23.99 21.54
N HIS A 337 4.92 -23.55 21.25
CA HIS A 337 6.08 -24.03 21.99
C HIS A 337 6.90 -22.84 22.47
N GLU A 338 6.73 -22.52 23.76
CA GLU A 338 7.67 -21.74 24.55
C GLU A 338 9.06 -22.39 24.51
N THR A 339 10.10 -21.60 24.36
CA THR A 339 11.21 -21.62 25.33
C THR A 339 12.03 -20.34 25.24
N ASN A 340 12.10 -19.68 26.40
CA ASN A 340 13.00 -18.59 26.72
C ASN A 340 14.47 -18.95 26.44
N LYS A 341 15.26 -17.99 25.93
CA LYS A 341 16.57 -17.67 26.50
C LYS A 341 17.11 -16.33 25.99
N THR A 342 17.52 -15.54 26.97
CA THR A 342 18.24 -14.28 26.94
C THR A 342 19.61 -14.41 26.27
N GLY A 343 19.95 -13.47 25.38
CA GLY A 343 21.29 -13.36 24.78
C GLY A 343 21.38 -12.17 23.83
N THR A 344 22.34 -11.29 24.10
CA THR A 344 22.68 -10.01 23.44
C THR A 344 22.61 -10.01 21.90
N VAL A 345 21.94 -8.98 21.36
CA VAL A 345 21.40 -8.91 19.97
C VAL A 345 22.37 -8.41 18.90
N ASP A 346 23.51 -7.79 19.22
CA ASP A 346 24.16 -6.92 18.22
C ASP A 346 25.29 -7.51 17.35
N GLN A 347 25.62 -8.80 17.41
CA GLN A 347 26.70 -9.34 16.56
C GLN A 347 26.43 -10.70 15.87
N ARG A 348 25.24 -11.31 16.02
CA ARG A 348 24.91 -12.57 15.30
C ARG A 348 24.11 -12.39 14.01
N LEU A 349 23.46 -11.25 13.80
CA LEU A 349 22.64 -11.02 12.60
C LEU A 349 23.44 -10.94 11.30
N HIS A 350 24.75 -10.67 11.34
CA HIS A 350 25.56 -10.57 10.13
C HIS A 350 26.31 -11.85 9.72
N LEU A 351 26.40 -12.87 10.59
CA LEU A 351 27.21 -14.08 10.31
C LEU A 351 26.41 -15.40 10.28
N GLU A 352 25.18 -15.45 10.79
CA GLU A 352 24.32 -16.66 10.65
C GLU A 352 23.45 -16.65 9.38
N PHE A 353 23.47 -15.57 8.59
CA PHE A 353 22.67 -15.47 7.36
C PHE A 353 23.24 -16.25 6.16
N GLU A 354 24.48 -16.76 6.22
CA GLU A 354 25.09 -17.27 4.99
C GLU A 354 25.00 -18.78 4.74
N ARG A 355 24.84 -19.68 5.74
CA ARG A 355 24.89 -21.14 5.46
C ARG A 355 24.14 -21.93 6.54
N PRO A 356 22.79 -22.15 6.44
CA PRO A 356 22.17 -23.07 5.48
C PRO A 356 20.79 -22.61 4.92
N PHE A 357 20.43 -21.33 5.02
CA PHE A 357 19.07 -20.82 4.77
C PHE A 357 18.68 -20.57 3.30
N LYS A 358 19.58 -20.84 2.34
CA LYS A 358 19.38 -20.44 0.94
C LYS A 358 18.25 -21.19 0.20
N HIS A 359 17.90 -22.41 0.62
CA HIS A 359 16.91 -23.22 -0.10
C HIS A 359 15.45 -22.98 0.34
N HIS A 360 15.18 -22.76 1.63
CA HIS A 360 13.81 -22.50 2.10
C HIS A 360 13.33 -21.07 1.80
N TYR A 361 14.23 -20.08 1.84
CA TYR A 361 13.89 -18.70 1.47
C TYR A 361 13.58 -18.58 -0.02
N ASN A 362 14.32 -19.29 -0.89
CA ASN A 362 14.07 -19.31 -2.32
C ASN A 362 12.71 -19.92 -2.69
N ALA A 363 12.29 -21.00 -2.02
CA ALA A 363 10.99 -21.63 -2.30
C ALA A 363 9.81 -20.72 -1.90
N GLN A 364 9.86 -20.08 -0.72
CA GLN A 364 8.82 -19.14 -0.30
C GLN A 364 8.79 -17.87 -1.17
N CYS A 365 9.96 -17.33 -1.53
CA CYS A 365 10.04 -16.21 -2.47
C CYS A 365 9.53 -16.58 -3.86
N GLN A 366 9.76 -17.82 -4.30
CA GLN A 366 9.24 -18.33 -5.57
C GLN A 366 7.71 -18.45 -5.55
N ILE A 367 7.12 -18.94 -4.46
CA ILE A 367 5.65 -19.00 -4.30
C ILE A 367 5.04 -17.58 -4.35
N LEU A 368 5.61 -16.63 -3.59
CA LEU A 368 5.13 -15.24 -3.58
C LEU A 368 5.27 -14.59 -4.95
N ARG A 369 6.37 -14.86 -5.66
CA ARG A 369 6.59 -14.40 -7.03
C ARG A 369 5.58 -15.00 -8.01
N ASP A 370 5.33 -16.30 -7.93
CA ASP A 370 4.34 -16.99 -8.76
C ASP A 370 2.95 -16.38 -8.53
N ASP A 371 2.54 -16.21 -7.28
CA ASP A 371 1.23 -15.66 -6.92
C ASP A 371 1.10 -14.17 -7.30
N PHE A 372 2.19 -13.39 -7.20
CA PHE A 372 2.24 -12.01 -7.70
C PHE A 372 2.05 -11.96 -9.21
N ILE A 373 2.80 -12.76 -9.98
CA ILE A 373 2.69 -12.76 -11.44
C ILE A 373 1.29 -13.21 -11.87
N VAL A 374 0.73 -14.25 -11.24
CA VAL A 374 -0.67 -14.67 -11.47
C VAL A 374 -1.64 -13.52 -11.21
N SER A 375 -1.44 -12.76 -10.13
CA SER A 375 -2.30 -11.63 -9.79
C SER A 375 -2.13 -10.46 -10.77
N LYS A 376 -0.90 -10.15 -11.20
CA LYS A 376 -0.58 -9.17 -12.26
C LYS A 376 -1.40 -9.47 -13.51
N TYR A 377 -1.31 -10.67 -14.05
CA TYR A 377 -2.00 -11.00 -15.29
C TYR A 377 -3.51 -11.19 -15.12
N LYS A 378 -3.99 -11.63 -13.94
CA LYS A 378 -5.43 -11.59 -13.62
C LYS A 378 -5.97 -10.16 -13.69
N PHE A 379 -5.21 -9.19 -13.16
CA PHE A 379 -5.55 -7.78 -13.22
C PHE A 379 -5.47 -7.27 -14.67
N LEU A 380 -4.38 -7.54 -15.40
CA LEU A 380 -4.27 -7.12 -16.81
C LEU A 380 -5.37 -7.70 -17.70
N ASP A 381 -5.80 -8.94 -17.44
CA ASP A 381 -6.90 -9.59 -18.16
C ASP A 381 -8.24 -8.89 -17.93
N LEU A 382 -8.47 -8.42 -16.71
CA LEU A 382 -9.66 -7.64 -16.34
C LEU A 382 -9.70 -6.29 -17.08
N PHE A 383 -8.55 -5.63 -17.22
CA PHE A 383 -8.44 -4.32 -17.86
C PHE A 383 -8.05 -4.36 -19.35
N TRP A 384 -7.96 -5.55 -19.94
CA TRP A 384 -7.51 -5.73 -21.32
C TRP A 384 -8.35 -4.93 -22.32
N SER A 385 -9.67 -4.99 -22.22
CA SER A 385 -10.59 -4.29 -23.13
C SER A 385 -10.46 -2.77 -23.10
N LEU A 386 -9.96 -2.21 -21.99
CA LEU A 386 -9.82 -0.76 -21.79
C LEU A 386 -8.46 -0.24 -22.25
N THR A 387 -7.43 -1.06 -22.10
CA THR A 387 -6.05 -0.63 -22.26
C THR A 387 -5.45 -1.12 -23.58
N ASN A 388 -5.92 -2.25 -24.13
CA ASN A 388 -5.36 -2.94 -25.30
C ASN A 388 -3.84 -3.13 -25.26
N THR A 389 -3.24 -2.97 -24.08
CA THR A 389 -1.82 -3.15 -23.87
C THR A 389 -1.63 -4.61 -23.48
N PHE A 390 -0.71 -5.30 -24.14
CA PHE A 390 -0.27 -6.67 -23.84
C PHE A 390 1.09 -6.81 -24.50
N GLU A 391 2.13 -6.79 -23.68
CA GLU A 391 3.49 -6.98 -24.16
C GLU A 391 3.79 -8.47 -24.20
N ARG A 392 3.74 -9.02 -25.41
CA ARG A 392 4.02 -10.43 -25.69
C ARG A 392 5.36 -10.83 -25.09
N VAL A 393 6.44 -10.07 -25.32
CA VAL A 393 7.78 -10.42 -24.83
C VAL A 393 7.84 -10.49 -23.30
N GLU A 394 7.14 -9.59 -22.62
CA GLU A 394 7.12 -9.55 -21.16
C GLU A 394 6.32 -10.72 -20.57
N PHE A 395 5.14 -10.98 -21.11
CA PHE A 395 4.34 -12.15 -20.73
C PHE A 395 5.14 -13.44 -20.81
N LEU A 396 5.97 -13.54 -21.84
CA LEU A 396 6.86 -14.68 -22.05
C LEU A 396 8.00 -14.74 -21.04
N ASN A 397 8.63 -13.61 -20.74
CA ASN A 397 9.66 -13.54 -19.70
C ASN A 397 9.09 -13.91 -18.31
N ASP A 398 7.89 -13.45 -18.00
CA ASP A 398 7.20 -13.74 -16.74
C ASP A 398 6.78 -15.21 -16.66
N LEU A 399 6.28 -15.80 -17.75
CA LEU A 399 6.01 -17.23 -17.84
C LEU A 399 7.23 -18.10 -17.56
N CYS A 400 8.41 -17.72 -18.07
CA CYS A 400 9.66 -18.44 -17.82
C CYS A 400 10.12 -18.38 -16.36
N LYS A 401 9.63 -17.41 -15.59
CA LYS A 401 10.01 -17.16 -14.20
C LYS A 401 9.08 -17.86 -13.20
N ILE A 402 7.90 -18.32 -13.63
CA ILE A 402 6.89 -18.98 -12.79
C ILE A 402 7.10 -20.49 -12.79
N GLU A 403 7.07 -21.11 -11.61
CA GLU A 403 7.19 -22.56 -11.49
C GLU A 403 5.85 -23.26 -11.79
N ALA A 404 4.73 -22.67 -11.35
CA ALA A 404 3.37 -23.13 -11.59
C ALA A 404 2.65 -22.36 -12.73
N SER A 405 3.21 -22.36 -13.93
CA SER A 405 2.70 -21.58 -15.09
C SER A 405 1.22 -21.81 -15.41
N TYR A 406 0.68 -23.00 -15.15
CA TYR A 406 -0.74 -23.32 -15.33
C TYR A 406 -1.69 -22.41 -14.52
N LYS A 407 -1.25 -21.89 -13.36
CA LYS A 407 -2.03 -20.94 -12.55
C LYS A 407 -2.22 -19.61 -13.26
N LEU A 408 -1.24 -19.19 -14.06
CA LEU A 408 -1.32 -17.96 -14.84
C LEU A 408 -2.40 -18.09 -15.91
N PHE A 409 -2.40 -19.22 -16.62
CA PHE A 409 -3.37 -19.45 -17.68
C PHE A 409 -4.78 -19.65 -17.16
N SER A 410 -4.98 -20.13 -15.93
CA SER A 410 -6.32 -20.30 -15.37
C SER A 410 -7.03 -18.97 -15.10
N VAL A 411 -6.28 -17.88 -14.89
CA VAL A 411 -6.83 -16.54 -14.62
C VAL A 411 -7.01 -15.68 -15.87
N LEU A 412 -6.43 -16.06 -17.02
CA LEU A 412 -6.57 -15.34 -18.27
C LEU A 412 -7.85 -15.76 -19.01
N ASN A 413 -8.74 -14.82 -19.29
CA ASN A 413 -9.96 -15.02 -20.09
C ASN A 413 -9.89 -14.22 -21.39
N ASN A 414 -9.66 -12.92 -21.29
CA ASN A 414 -9.70 -11.98 -22.42
C ASN A 414 -8.38 -11.97 -23.20
N LEU A 415 -7.24 -11.93 -22.49
CA LEU A 415 -5.90 -11.87 -23.06
C LEU A 415 -5.53 -13.12 -23.86
N LYS A 416 -6.11 -14.27 -23.54
CA LYS A 416 -5.85 -15.54 -24.25
C LYS A 416 -5.99 -15.43 -25.76
N SER A 417 -6.94 -14.62 -26.24
CA SER A 417 -7.17 -14.42 -27.67
C SER A 417 -6.03 -13.72 -28.41
N ASN A 418 -5.17 -13.00 -27.69
CA ASN A 418 -4.07 -12.20 -28.24
C ASN A 418 -2.69 -12.85 -28.05
N ILE A 419 -2.62 -13.97 -27.33
CA ILE A 419 -1.39 -14.72 -27.23
C ILE A 419 -1.29 -15.58 -28.49
N GLU A 420 -0.22 -15.38 -29.28
CA GLU A 420 -0.01 -16.23 -30.43
C GLU A 420 0.27 -17.66 -29.98
N TRP A 421 -0.50 -18.59 -30.57
CA TRP A 421 -0.42 -20.00 -30.25
C TRP A 421 0.99 -20.58 -30.45
N SER A 422 1.70 -20.08 -31.46
CA SER A 422 3.09 -20.42 -31.78
C SER A 422 4.04 -20.14 -30.62
N ASP A 423 3.87 -19.02 -29.90
CA ASP A 423 4.71 -18.72 -28.75
C ASP A 423 4.56 -19.76 -27.67
N LEU A 424 3.32 -20.01 -27.27
CA LEU A 424 3.01 -20.83 -26.12
C LEU A 424 3.54 -22.26 -26.29
N ILE A 425 3.62 -22.74 -27.53
CA ILE A 425 4.29 -23.99 -27.90
C ILE A 425 5.80 -23.91 -27.72
N VAL A 426 6.43 -22.83 -28.22
CA VAL A 426 7.87 -22.59 -28.02
C VAL A 426 8.21 -22.55 -26.53
N PHE A 427 7.35 -21.97 -25.70
CA PHE A 427 7.52 -21.98 -24.25
C PHE A 427 7.29 -23.36 -23.65
N ALA A 428 6.20 -24.05 -23.99
CA ALA A 428 5.93 -25.38 -23.47
C ALA A 428 7.05 -26.38 -23.80
N CYS A 429 7.73 -26.22 -24.93
CA CYS A 429 8.87 -27.06 -25.32
C CYS A 429 10.17 -26.72 -24.58
N ASN A 430 10.34 -25.47 -24.13
CA ASN A 430 11.59 -24.96 -23.55
C ASN A 430 11.52 -24.63 -22.05
N ALA A 431 10.33 -24.65 -21.45
CA ALA A 431 10.14 -24.28 -20.05
C ALA A 431 10.67 -25.35 -19.08
N PRO A 432 11.13 -24.95 -17.88
CA PRO A 432 11.26 -25.87 -16.76
C PRO A 432 9.87 -26.45 -16.42
N LYS A 433 9.76 -27.77 -16.25
CA LYS A 433 8.49 -28.50 -15.97
C LYS A 433 7.46 -28.38 -17.11
N LYS A 434 7.81 -28.96 -18.27
CA LYS A 434 7.01 -28.99 -19.51
C LYS A 434 5.59 -29.54 -19.28
N GLU A 435 5.42 -30.43 -18.31
CA GLU A 435 4.15 -31.02 -17.91
C GLU A 435 3.11 -29.99 -17.44
N ASN A 436 3.53 -28.86 -16.88
CA ASN A 436 2.62 -27.81 -16.43
C ASN A 436 1.89 -27.10 -17.59
N TYR A 437 2.37 -27.27 -18.83
CA TYR A 437 1.77 -26.70 -20.02
C TYR A 437 0.78 -27.65 -20.72
N ILE A 438 0.65 -28.90 -20.25
CA ILE A 438 -0.29 -29.89 -20.82
C ILE A 438 -1.74 -29.37 -20.85
N PRO A 439 -2.32 -28.83 -19.75
CA PRO A 439 -3.70 -28.35 -19.77
C PRO A 439 -3.94 -27.24 -20.81
N PHE A 440 -2.89 -26.49 -21.11
CA PHE A 440 -2.92 -25.40 -22.08
C PHE A 440 -2.87 -25.92 -23.52
N ILE A 441 -1.98 -26.89 -23.78
CA ILE A 441 -1.85 -27.56 -25.07
C ILE A 441 -3.17 -28.18 -25.52
N PHE A 442 -3.99 -28.66 -24.59
CA PHE A 442 -5.29 -29.28 -24.90
C PHE A 442 -6.50 -28.34 -24.70
N ASP A 443 -6.31 -27.02 -24.56
CA ASP A 443 -7.44 -26.06 -24.48
C ASP A 443 -8.22 -26.04 -25.80
N SER A 444 -9.54 -26.24 -25.70
CA SER A 444 -10.47 -26.41 -26.82
C SER A 444 -10.55 -25.22 -27.77
N ARG A 445 -10.05 -24.04 -27.36
CA ARG A 445 -9.92 -22.85 -28.20
C ARG A 445 -8.86 -23.01 -29.29
N TYR A 446 -7.83 -23.81 -29.06
CA TYR A 446 -6.68 -23.93 -29.96
C TYR A 446 -6.64 -25.24 -30.73
N THR A 447 -7.28 -26.29 -30.20
CA THR A 447 -7.38 -27.61 -30.84
C THR A 447 -8.10 -27.62 -32.19
N LYS A 448 -8.79 -26.53 -32.54
CA LYS A 448 -9.46 -26.35 -33.84
C LYS A 448 -8.52 -25.90 -34.97
N ARG A 449 -7.28 -25.51 -34.68
CA ARG A 449 -6.30 -25.05 -35.69
C ARG A 449 -5.51 -26.24 -36.25
N LYS A 450 -5.33 -26.34 -37.57
CA LYS A 450 -4.65 -27.51 -38.19
C LYS A 450 -3.18 -27.61 -37.75
N GLU A 451 -2.54 -26.46 -37.59
CA GLU A 451 -1.16 -26.32 -37.17
C GLU A 451 -0.95 -26.92 -35.77
N HIS A 452 -1.98 -26.87 -34.92
CA HIS A 452 -1.96 -27.40 -33.55
C HIS A 452 -1.62 -28.89 -33.47
N HIS A 453 -2.06 -29.70 -34.43
CA HIS A 453 -1.79 -31.14 -34.46
C HIS A 453 -0.31 -31.46 -34.75
N ILE A 454 0.32 -30.71 -35.64
CA ILE A 454 1.75 -30.85 -35.93
C ILE A 454 2.56 -30.52 -34.68
N PHE A 455 2.17 -29.47 -33.95
CA PHE A 455 2.87 -29.05 -32.74
C PHE A 455 2.64 -29.96 -31.53
N LEU A 456 1.43 -30.51 -31.36
CA LEU A 456 1.15 -31.57 -30.40
C LEU A 456 2.12 -32.75 -30.57
N SER A 457 2.40 -33.13 -31.82
CA SER A 457 3.35 -34.18 -32.13
C SER A 457 4.77 -33.83 -31.68
N ILE A 458 5.21 -32.57 -31.89
CA ILE A 458 6.53 -32.08 -31.47
C ILE A 458 6.64 -32.04 -29.95
N PHE A 459 5.62 -31.54 -29.25
CA PHE A 459 5.59 -31.48 -27.79
C PHE A 459 5.64 -32.88 -27.16
N LEU A 460 4.79 -33.81 -27.64
CA LEU A 460 4.79 -35.20 -27.17
C LEU A 460 6.13 -35.87 -27.43
N THR A 461 6.73 -35.63 -28.59
CA THR A 461 8.07 -36.16 -28.93
C THR A 461 9.13 -35.63 -27.97
N ASN A 462 9.12 -34.34 -27.67
CA ASN A 462 10.04 -33.73 -26.71
C ASN A 462 9.85 -34.25 -25.27
N LEU A 463 8.60 -34.48 -24.85
CA LEU A 463 8.28 -35.02 -23.52
C LEU A 463 8.74 -36.47 -23.40
N ILE A 464 8.51 -37.28 -24.44
CA ILE A 464 9.01 -38.66 -24.53
C ILE A 464 10.55 -38.69 -24.49
N ASN A 465 11.23 -37.81 -25.23
CA ASN A 465 12.69 -37.75 -25.23
C ASN A 465 13.24 -37.35 -23.87
N THR A 466 12.63 -36.35 -23.21
CA THR A 466 13.01 -35.93 -21.85
C THR A 466 12.83 -37.08 -20.84
N ALA A 467 11.74 -37.85 -20.98
CA ALA A 467 11.49 -39.02 -20.15
C ALA A 467 12.54 -40.13 -20.38
N LYS A 468 12.90 -40.40 -21.64
CA LYS A 468 13.95 -41.38 -22.00
C LYS A 468 15.32 -41.01 -21.42
N GLU A 469 15.69 -39.74 -21.51
CA GLU A 469 16.95 -39.23 -20.93
C GLU A 469 16.96 -39.41 -19.40
N SER A 470 15.83 -39.18 -18.73
CA SER A 470 15.71 -39.38 -17.28
C SER A 470 15.80 -40.87 -16.87
N THR A 471 15.29 -41.80 -17.68
CA THR A 471 15.40 -43.24 -17.45
C THR A 471 16.81 -43.79 -17.73
N ASP A 472 17.51 -43.26 -18.75
CA ASP A 472 18.88 -43.67 -19.08
C ASP A 472 19.91 -43.21 -18.04
N VAL A 473 19.71 -42.03 -17.44
CA VAL A 473 20.54 -41.54 -16.32
C VAL A 473 20.33 -42.39 -15.06
N SER A 474 19.08 -42.82 -14.80
CA SER A 474 18.75 -43.75 -13.72
C SER A 474 19.43 -45.12 -13.91
N MET A 475 19.36 -45.70 -15.12
CA MET A 475 20.03 -46.97 -15.43
C MET A 475 21.57 -46.89 -15.40
N LYS A 476 22.18 -45.77 -15.82
CA LYS A 476 23.63 -45.54 -15.69
C LYS A 476 24.10 -45.31 -14.25
N SER A 477 23.22 -44.83 -13.36
CA SER A 477 23.51 -44.66 -11.94
C SER A 477 23.44 -45.97 -11.14
N HIS A 478 22.68 -46.97 -11.63
CA HIS A 478 22.60 -48.31 -11.04
C HIS A 478 23.60 -49.32 -11.63
N THR A 479 24.36 -48.94 -12.66
CA THR A 479 25.42 -49.79 -13.25
C THR A 479 26.84 -49.38 -12.83
N LYS A 480 26.98 -48.45 -11.87
CA LYS A 480 28.27 -48.13 -11.23
C LYS A 480 28.47 -48.85 -9.88
N SER A 481 28.19 -50.15 -9.88
CA SER A 481 28.81 -51.10 -8.94
C SER A 481 28.98 -52.44 -9.66
N ASP A 482 29.76 -52.47 -10.73
CA ASP A 482 30.72 -53.54 -10.98
C ASP A 482 31.51 -53.29 -12.27
N ASP A 483 32.81 -53.13 -12.05
CA ASP A 483 33.92 -53.51 -12.90
C ASP A 483 33.84 -53.40 -14.44
N SER A 484 34.57 -52.38 -14.91
CA SER A 484 35.75 -52.56 -15.76
C SER A 484 35.60 -52.73 -17.29
N ARG A 485 36.42 -51.90 -17.98
CA ARG A 485 36.99 -52.02 -19.34
C ARG A 485 36.18 -51.56 -20.57
N ARG A 486 36.74 -50.50 -21.18
CA ARG A 486 36.94 -50.18 -22.63
C ARG A 486 35.71 -50.31 -23.56
N GLU A 487 35.33 -49.33 -24.37
CA GLU A 487 36.05 -48.83 -25.55
C GLU A 487 35.43 -47.50 -26.05
N LEU A 488 36.27 -46.68 -26.70
CA LEU A 488 35.83 -45.61 -27.62
C LEU A 488 35.22 -46.23 -28.88
N ILE A 489 34.03 -45.79 -29.30
CA ILE A 489 33.60 -45.87 -30.70
C ILE A 489 32.91 -44.55 -31.09
N TYR A 490 33.53 -43.85 -32.05
CA TYR A 490 32.92 -42.84 -32.93
C TYR A 490 31.93 -43.52 -33.89
N PHE A 491 30.90 -42.80 -34.35
CA PHE A 491 30.40 -42.69 -35.75
C PHE A 491 28.95 -42.14 -35.74
N THR A 492 28.71 -40.91 -36.22
CA THR A 492 28.16 -40.52 -37.54
C THR A 492 26.72 -40.96 -37.84
N GLY A 493 25.92 -39.97 -38.27
CA GLY A 493 25.06 -40.13 -39.45
C GLY A 493 23.62 -40.58 -39.22
N GLY A 494 22.69 -39.84 -39.80
CA GLY A 494 21.36 -40.36 -40.11
C GLY A 494 20.22 -39.37 -39.90
N MET A 495 20.11 -38.35 -40.74
CA MET A 495 18.77 -37.93 -41.17
C MET A 495 18.12 -39.10 -41.91
N PRO A 496 16.80 -39.29 -41.78
CA PRO A 496 16.03 -39.70 -42.94
C PRO A 496 14.81 -38.81 -43.18
N PHE A 497 14.78 -38.32 -44.41
CA PHE A 497 13.64 -38.33 -45.34
C PHE A 497 12.28 -37.79 -44.86
N VAL A 498 11.99 -36.58 -45.35
CA VAL A 498 10.65 -36.11 -45.68
C VAL A 498 10.15 -36.86 -46.92
N PRO A 499 8.93 -37.43 -46.92
CA PRO A 499 8.21 -37.70 -48.15
C PRO A 499 7.35 -36.49 -48.50
N ASP A 500 7.68 -35.86 -49.63
CA ASP A 500 6.76 -35.01 -50.37
C ASP A 500 5.62 -35.87 -50.93
N SER A 501 4.42 -35.69 -50.39
CA SER A 501 3.19 -35.83 -51.18
C SER A 501 1.99 -35.21 -50.47
N CYS A 502 1.49 -34.12 -51.08
CA CYS A 502 0.10 -33.65 -51.16
C CYS A 502 -0.40 -32.59 -50.15
N LEU A 503 -0.41 -31.34 -50.66
CA LEU A 503 -1.40 -30.26 -50.55
C LEU A 503 -1.79 -29.67 -49.18
#